data_AF-A0A966MNF1-F1
#
_entry.id   AF-A0A966MNF1-F1
#
_cell.length_a   1.000
_cell.length_b   1.000
_cell.length_c   1.000
_cell.angle_alpha   90.00
_cell.angle_beta   90.00
_cell.angle_gamma   90.00
#
_symmetry.space_group_name_H-M   'P 1'
#
loop_
_entity.id
_entity.type
_entity.pdbx_description
1 polymer ?
#
loop_
_entity_poly.entity_id
_entity_poly.type
_entity_poly.pdbx_seq_one_letter_code
_entity_poly.pdbx_strand_id
1 'polypeptide(L)'
;MPDSQRRQQQALWVALALIVIWGANFSIQKWVMREITPTGFLFGRYALMPVCALLLLIWRHGFQFPSLSRDDLWGLARLGVIGHTMHVGMVTYGVHWSTAFSSSVILACGPLFTLIILRLHDLERLGRYQILGMAVACCGVLIFLSEKLLGGSWQATGGDLVLLVAASLFSYYTVAAKPYIERLGGFTTMAYATLFGSIPVLLLTAPQMADVPWSAFTVPLALAFVWAVVVSAFLGWLAWGWVNAVRGVARTAPLMYLMPPVAGLLAWAFMGESYTWLKV
;
A
#
# COMPACT_ATOMS: atom_id res chain seq x y z
N MET A 1 -22.76 2.85 24.38
CA MET A 1 -21.72 3.86 24.65
C MET A 1 -21.50 4.71 23.40
N PRO A 2 -22.04 5.93 23.34
CA PRO A 2 -22.03 6.81 22.16
C PRO A 2 -20.63 7.09 21.57
N ASP A 3 -19.60 7.17 22.43
CA ASP A 3 -18.22 7.45 22.03
C ASP A 3 -17.58 6.34 21.18
N SER A 4 -17.94 5.09 21.47
CA SER A 4 -17.46 3.93 20.68
C SER A 4 -18.02 3.95 19.26
N GLN A 5 -19.29 4.33 19.09
CA GLN A 5 -19.95 4.42 17.79
C GLN A 5 -19.41 5.59 16.98
N ARG A 6 -19.20 6.76 17.61
CA ARG A 6 -18.59 7.93 16.96
C ARG A 6 -17.18 7.61 16.43
N ARG A 7 -16.36 6.92 17.22
CA ARG A 7 -15.01 6.52 16.82
C ARG A 7 -15.00 5.52 15.65
N GLN A 8 -15.94 4.56 15.64
CA GLN A 8 -16.12 3.63 14.51
C GLN A 8 -16.52 4.38 13.22
N GLN A 9 -17.39 5.37 13.33
CA GLN A 9 -17.84 6.18 12.20
C GLN A 9 -16.71 7.07 11.65
N GLN A 10 -15.92 7.70 12.53
CA GLN A 10 -14.73 8.45 12.14
C GLN A 10 -13.73 7.56 11.38
N ALA A 11 -13.47 6.35 11.88
CA ALA A 11 -12.59 5.40 11.20
C ALA A 11 -13.13 4.99 9.82
N LEU A 12 -14.45 4.88 9.65
CA LEU A 12 -15.04 4.64 8.32
C LEU A 12 -14.79 5.83 7.38
N TRP A 13 -15.03 7.06 7.82
CA TRP A 13 -14.80 8.24 6.98
C TRP A 13 -13.33 8.40 6.59
N VAL A 14 -12.42 8.17 7.52
CA VAL A 14 -10.97 8.16 7.23
C VAL A 14 -10.65 7.06 6.21
N ALA A 15 -11.20 5.85 6.35
CA ALA A 15 -10.99 4.77 5.39
C ALA A 15 -11.48 5.16 3.98
N LEU A 16 -12.66 5.77 3.87
CA LEU A 16 -13.21 6.21 2.58
C LEU A 16 -12.38 7.33 1.95
N ALA A 17 -11.88 8.28 2.73
CA ALA A 17 -10.95 9.29 2.24
C ALA A 17 -9.63 8.67 1.74
N LEU A 18 -9.10 7.68 2.47
CA LEU A 18 -7.89 6.96 2.06
C LEU A 18 -8.08 6.17 0.76
N ILE A 19 -9.24 5.57 0.54
CA ILE A 19 -9.57 4.90 -0.72
C ILE A 19 -9.44 5.88 -1.89
N VAL A 20 -9.95 7.11 -1.73
CA VAL A 20 -9.85 8.15 -2.77
C VAL A 20 -8.38 8.54 -3.00
N ILE A 21 -7.64 8.77 -1.92
CA ILE A 21 -6.22 9.13 -1.97
C ILE A 21 -5.39 8.02 -2.64
N TRP A 22 -5.54 6.76 -2.22
CA TRP A 22 -4.79 5.64 -2.79
C TRP A 22 -5.23 5.33 -4.23
N GLY A 23 -6.52 5.45 -4.54
CA GLY A 23 -7.02 5.35 -5.91
C GLY A 23 -6.36 6.38 -6.84
N ALA A 24 -6.29 7.64 -6.41
CA ALA A 24 -5.60 8.70 -7.15
C ALA A 24 -4.09 8.48 -7.25
N ASN A 25 -3.49 7.91 -6.21
CA ASN A 25 -2.05 7.67 -6.15
C ASN A 25 -1.56 6.72 -7.25
N PHE A 26 -2.38 5.79 -7.75
CA PHE A 26 -1.99 4.93 -8.87
C PHE A 26 -1.59 5.73 -10.12
N SER A 27 -2.41 6.70 -10.51
CA SER A 27 -2.14 7.57 -11.65
C SER A 27 -0.98 8.53 -11.35
N ILE A 28 -0.99 9.16 -10.17
CA ILE A 28 0.04 10.15 -9.79
C ILE A 28 1.42 9.51 -9.72
N GLN A 29 1.59 8.40 -8.98
CA GLN A 29 2.90 7.75 -8.88
C GLN A 29 3.39 7.25 -10.24
N LYS A 30 2.48 6.79 -11.10
CA LYS A 30 2.84 6.32 -12.44
C LYS A 30 3.33 7.46 -13.33
N TRP A 31 2.68 8.62 -13.24
CA TRP A 31 3.19 9.83 -13.88
C TRP A 31 4.58 10.20 -13.35
N VAL A 32 4.76 10.26 -12.03
CA VAL A 32 6.07 10.58 -11.43
C VAL A 32 7.16 9.60 -11.88
N MET A 33 6.89 8.30 -11.85
CA MET A 33 7.85 7.26 -12.29
C MET A 33 8.20 7.32 -13.77
N ARG A 34 7.34 7.89 -14.63
CA ARG A 34 7.68 8.13 -16.04
C ARG A 34 8.75 9.21 -16.17
N GLU A 35 8.72 10.22 -15.30
CA GLU A 35 9.66 11.34 -15.33
C GLU A 35 10.99 11.03 -14.61
N ILE A 36 10.97 10.32 -13.48
CA ILE A 36 12.17 10.08 -12.63
C ILE A 36 12.57 8.61 -12.48
N THR A 37 11.98 7.71 -13.28
CA THR A 37 12.13 6.24 -13.18
C THR A 37 11.48 5.62 -11.92
N PRO A 38 11.11 4.32 -11.93
CA PRO A 38 10.64 3.62 -10.73
C PRO A 38 11.69 3.58 -9.61
N THR A 39 12.97 3.41 -9.96
CA THR A 39 14.08 3.38 -8.99
C THR A 39 14.26 4.72 -8.30
N GLY A 40 14.25 5.82 -9.06
CA GLY A 40 14.35 7.17 -8.51
C GLY A 40 13.17 7.53 -7.60
N PHE A 41 11.95 7.14 -7.99
CA PHE A 41 10.78 7.28 -7.13
C PHE A 41 10.92 6.50 -5.82
N LEU A 42 11.36 5.24 -5.89
CA LEU A 42 11.51 4.37 -4.73
C LEU A 42 12.62 4.87 -3.78
N PHE A 43 13.76 5.28 -4.33
CA PHE A 43 14.85 5.87 -3.56
C PHE A 43 14.36 7.14 -2.85
N GLY A 44 13.80 8.09 -3.60
CA GLY A 44 13.33 9.35 -3.02
C GLY A 44 12.28 9.11 -1.94
N ARG A 45 11.35 8.18 -2.18
CA ARG A 45 10.32 7.80 -1.21
C ARG A 45 10.96 7.37 0.10
N TYR A 46 11.99 6.53 0.05
CA TYR A 46 12.68 6.04 1.24
C TYR A 46 13.83 6.91 1.73
N ALA A 47 14.16 8.00 1.03
CA ALA A 47 14.94 9.11 1.59
C ALA A 47 14.04 10.02 2.45
N LEU A 48 12.79 10.25 2.03
CA LEU A 48 11.86 11.16 2.70
C LEU A 48 11.05 10.50 3.83
N MET A 49 10.50 9.29 3.62
CA MET A 49 9.68 8.60 4.62
C MET A 49 10.36 8.39 5.98
N PRO A 50 11.63 7.95 6.08
CA PRO A 50 12.29 7.83 7.39
C PRO A 50 12.52 9.19 8.06
N VAL A 51 12.70 10.28 7.30
CA VAL A 51 12.71 11.64 7.88
C VAL A 51 11.35 11.96 8.50
N CYS A 52 10.24 11.69 7.78
CA CYS A 52 8.90 11.84 8.33
C CYS A 52 8.68 10.97 9.59
N ALA A 53 9.20 9.73 9.59
CA ALA A 53 9.13 8.83 10.75
C ALA A 53 9.90 9.38 11.96
N LEU A 54 11.11 9.90 11.76
CA LEU A 54 11.91 10.51 12.82
C LEU A 54 11.25 11.77 13.37
N LEU A 55 10.75 12.67 12.51
CA LEU A 55 10.03 13.87 12.93
C LEU A 55 8.78 13.52 13.73
N LEU A 56 8.04 12.48 13.33
CA LEU A 56 6.88 11.99 14.06
C LEU A 56 7.25 11.43 15.44
N LEU A 57 8.36 10.68 15.55
CA LEU A 57 8.87 10.20 16.84
C LEU A 57 9.30 11.35 17.74
N ILE A 58 10.03 12.33 17.20
CA ILE A 58 10.46 13.53 17.94
C ILE A 58 9.25 14.33 18.41
N TRP A 59 8.25 14.53 17.55
CA TRP A 59 7.03 15.23 17.94
C TRP A 59 6.26 14.52 19.05
N ARG A 60 6.24 13.18 19.04
CA ARG A 60 5.45 12.39 20.00
C ARG A 60 6.16 12.15 21.33
N HIS A 61 7.47 11.92 21.31
CA HIS A 61 8.26 11.45 22.46
C HIS A 61 9.45 12.36 22.78
N GLY A 62 9.63 13.46 22.05
CA GLY A 62 10.85 14.26 22.10
C GLY A 62 12.07 13.48 21.60
N PHE A 63 13.25 13.87 22.06
CA PHE A 63 14.50 13.14 21.77
C PHE A 63 14.69 11.88 22.64
N GLN A 64 13.70 11.52 23.46
CA GLN A 64 13.70 10.31 24.28
C GLN A 64 12.83 9.24 23.62
N PHE A 65 13.41 8.54 22.64
CA PHE A 65 12.67 7.51 21.91
C PHE A 65 12.24 6.35 22.83
N PRO A 66 11.09 5.71 22.56
CA PRO A 66 10.63 4.58 23.34
C PRO A 66 11.68 3.47 23.38
N SER A 67 12.03 3.01 24.57
CA SER A 67 12.85 1.82 24.74
C SER A 67 12.02 0.60 24.37
N LEU A 68 12.46 -0.14 23.34
CA LEU A 68 11.79 -1.33 22.84
C LEU A 68 12.62 -2.56 23.18
N SER A 69 11.95 -3.67 23.48
CA SER A 69 12.63 -4.95 23.67
C SER A 69 13.33 -5.39 22.37
N ARG A 70 14.34 -6.26 22.49
CA ARG A 70 15.00 -6.83 21.30
C ARG A 70 14.01 -7.56 20.39
N ASP A 71 13.03 -8.23 20.99
CA ASP A 71 11.99 -8.96 20.25
C ASP A 71 11.05 -8.02 19.50
N ASP A 72 10.72 -6.86 20.10
CA ASP A 72 9.96 -5.80 19.44
C ASP A 72 10.73 -5.25 18.24
N LEU A 73 12.02 -4.94 18.41
CA LEU A 73 12.86 -4.42 17.33
C LEU A 73 12.95 -5.42 16.17
N TRP A 74 13.17 -6.70 16.46
CA TRP A 74 13.19 -7.74 15.42
C TRP A 74 11.83 -7.96 14.76
N GLY A 75 10.73 -7.82 15.51
CA GLY A 75 9.38 -7.87 14.97
C GLY A 75 9.10 -6.71 14.02
N LEU A 76 9.42 -5.49 14.44
CA LEU A 76 9.26 -4.27 13.66
C LEU A 76 10.18 -4.24 12.43
N ALA A 77 11.40 -4.78 12.54
CA ALA A 77 12.29 -4.94 11.41
C ALA A 77 11.71 -5.90 10.36
N ARG A 78 11.16 -7.04 10.78
CA ARG A 78 10.48 -7.99 9.88
C ARG A 78 9.25 -7.36 9.21
N LEU A 79 8.43 -6.63 9.98
CA LEU A 79 7.30 -5.87 9.42
C LEU A 79 7.76 -4.81 8.42
N GLY A 80 8.84 -4.10 8.73
CA GLY A 80 9.47 -3.14 7.85
C GLY A 80 9.92 -3.76 6.54
N VAL A 81 10.66 -4.87 6.59
CA VAL A 81 11.12 -5.55 5.38
C VAL A 81 9.94 -6.04 4.53
N ILE A 82 8.94 -6.68 5.14
CA ILE A 82 7.81 -7.22 4.39
C ILE A 82 6.94 -6.10 3.80
N GLY A 83 6.54 -5.13 4.62
CA GLY A 83 5.63 -4.06 4.22
C GLY A 83 6.29 -2.97 3.38
N HIS A 84 7.48 -2.50 3.79
CA HIS A 84 8.14 -1.38 3.15
C HIS A 84 9.15 -1.80 2.09
N THR A 85 9.92 -2.87 2.28
CA THR A 85 10.91 -3.28 1.27
C THR A 85 10.26 -4.12 0.17
N MET A 86 9.69 -5.26 0.55
CA MET A 86 9.17 -6.24 -0.40
C MET A 86 7.87 -5.75 -1.04
N HIS A 87 6.85 -5.45 -0.24
CA HIS A 87 5.56 -5.00 -0.77
C HIS A 87 5.68 -3.70 -1.56
N VAL A 88 6.19 -2.61 -0.97
CA VAL A 88 6.25 -1.34 -1.72
C VAL A 88 7.18 -1.44 -2.92
N GLY A 89 8.32 -2.15 -2.83
CA GLY A 89 9.20 -2.37 -3.97
C GLY A 89 8.48 -3.09 -5.12
N MET A 90 7.78 -4.19 -4.82
CA MET A 90 6.96 -4.91 -5.79
C MET A 90 5.82 -4.06 -6.35
N VAL A 91 5.16 -3.22 -5.52
CA VAL A 91 4.13 -2.30 -6.01
C VAL A 91 4.70 -1.28 -6.97
N THR A 92 5.85 -0.67 -6.67
CA THR A 92 6.47 0.33 -7.53
C THR A 92 6.77 -0.24 -8.91
N TYR A 93 7.46 -1.38 -9.00
CA TYR A 93 7.77 -1.99 -10.30
C TYR A 93 6.55 -2.63 -10.97
N GLY A 94 5.66 -3.25 -10.20
CA GLY A 94 4.42 -3.82 -10.71
C GLY A 94 3.51 -2.77 -11.37
N VAL A 95 3.35 -1.60 -10.74
CA VAL A 95 2.59 -0.46 -11.29
C VAL A 95 3.31 0.15 -12.49
N HIS A 96 4.64 0.18 -12.48
CA HIS A 96 5.41 0.67 -13.60
C HIS A 96 5.21 -0.21 -14.85
N TRP A 97 5.18 -1.53 -14.69
CA TRP A 97 4.98 -2.50 -15.79
C TRP A 97 3.52 -2.71 -16.19
N SER A 98 2.56 -2.54 -15.28
CA SER A 98 1.12 -2.66 -15.55
C SER A 98 0.44 -1.29 -15.75
N THR A 99 -0.88 -1.23 -15.95
CA THR A 99 -1.67 0.01 -16.03
C THR A 99 -2.13 0.50 -14.66
N ALA A 100 -2.47 1.77 -14.49
CA ALA A 100 -2.88 2.31 -13.20
C ALA A 100 -4.18 1.65 -12.72
N PHE A 101 -5.17 1.54 -13.62
CA PHE A 101 -6.41 0.83 -13.34
C PHE A 101 -6.17 -0.65 -13.02
N SER A 102 -5.43 -1.35 -13.87
CA SER A 102 -5.13 -2.78 -13.67
C SER A 102 -4.45 -3.03 -12.33
N SER A 103 -3.47 -2.19 -11.99
CA SER A 103 -2.74 -2.33 -10.74
C SER A 103 -3.64 -2.20 -9.51
N SER A 104 -4.62 -1.28 -9.58
CA SER A 104 -5.60 -1.11 -8.52
C SER A 104 -6.54 -2.32 -8.38
N VAL A 105 -6.98 -2.92 -9.49
CA VAL A 105 -7.82 -4.13 -9.51
C VAL A 105 -7.07 -5.30 -8.88
N ILE A 106 -5.81 -5.51 -9.26
CA ILE A 106 -5.00 -6.60 -8.72
C ILE A 106 -4.71 -6.39 -7.23
N LEU A 107 -4.34 -5.18 -6.80
CA LEU A 107 -4.13 -4.92 -5.37
C LEU A 107 -5.42 -4.99 -4.55
N ALA A 108 -6.59 -4.77 -5.17
CA ALA A 108 -7.89 -5.00 -4.54
C ALA A 108 -8.15 -6.49 -4.25
N CYS A 109 -7.29 -7.42 -4.67
CA CYS A 109 -7.32 -8.82 -4.19
C CYS A 109 -6.81 -8.97 -2.75
N GLY A 110 -6.15 -7.95 -2.20
CA GLY A 110 -5.63 -7.95 -0.83
C GLY A 110 -6.60 -8.51 0.23
N PRO A 111 -7.89 -8.12 0.24
CA PRO A 111 -8.86 -8.63 1.21
C PRO A 111 -9.03 -10.15 1.19
N LEU A 112 -8.84 -10.80 0.04
CA LEU A 112 -8.88 -12.26 -0.07
C LEU A 112 -7.73 -12.88 0.72
N PHE A 113 -6.51 -12.39 0.49
CA PHE A 113 -5.34 -12.82 1.25
C PHE A 113 -5.49 -12.50 2.74
N THR A 114 -6.07 -11.35 3.08
CA THR A 114 -6.33 -10.98 4.48
C THR A 114 -7.24 -12.01 5.16
N LEU A 115 -8.34 -12.39 4.53
CA LEU A 115 -9.27 -13.39 5.07
C LEU A 115 -8.61 -14.77 5.20
N ILE A 116 -7.82 -15.19 4.22
CA ILE A 116 -7.05 -16.44 4.28
C ILE A 116 -6.10 -16.42 5.48
N ILE A 117 -5.32 -15.35 5.64
CA ILE A 117 -4.35 -15.21 6.74
C ILE A 117 -5.06 -15.20 8.09
N LEU A 118 -6.15 -14.43 8.23
CA LEU A 118 -6.94 -14.41 9.47
C LEU A 118 -7.50 -15.79 9.81
N ARG A 119 -7.93 -16.57 8.80
CA ARG A 119 -8.41 -17.93 9.00
C ARG A 119 -7.29 -18.90 9.42
N LEU A 120 -6.13 -18.81 8.78
CA LEU A 120 -4.95 -19.65 9.05
C LEU A 120 -4.39 -19.43 10.46
N HIS A 121 -4.52 -18.22 10.99
CA HIS A 121 -4.12 -17.87 12.36
C HIS A 121 -5.26 -18.03 13.39
N ASP A 122 -6.39 -18.65 13.00
CA ASP A 122 -7.59 -18.82 13.82
C ASP A 122 -8.12 -17.51 14.47
N LEU A 123 -7.82 -16.36 13.85
CA LEU A 123 -8.26 -15.05 14.30
C LEU A 123 -9.72 -14.77 13.92
N GLU A 124 -10.19 -15.35 12.81
CA GLU A 124 -11.58 -15.27 12.39
C GLU A 124 -12.10 -16.56 11.74
N ARG A 125 -13.39 -16.84 11.96
CA ARG A 125 -14.11 -17.93 11.28
C ARG A 125 -14.78 -17.38 10.03
N LEU A 126 -14.41 -17.92 8.87
CA LEU A 126 -15.02 -17.52 7.60
C LEU A 126 -16.42 -18.11 7.47
N GLY A 127 -17.41 -17.25 7.24
CA GLY A 127 -18.75 -17.66 6.84
C GLY A 127 -18.77 -18.18 5.40
N ARG A 128 -19.73 -19.06 5.12
CA ARG A 128 -19.98 -19.64 3.78
C ARG A 128 -20.09 -18.58 2.67
N TYR A 129 -20.74 -17.45 2.95
CA TYR A 129 -20.85 -16.34 1.99
C TYR A 129 -19.53 -15.60 1.75
N GLN A 130 -18.65 -15.50 2.76
CA GLN A 130 -17.32 -14.89 2.60
C GLN A 130 -16.42 -15.78 1.73
N ILE A 131 -16.49 -17.10 1.90
CA ILE A 131 -15.78 -18.07 1.06
C ILE A 131 -16.27 -17.98 -0.39
N LEU A 132 -17.60 -17.93 -0.60
CA LEU A 132 -18.16 -17.80 -1.94
C LEU A 132 -17.73 -16.49 -2.61
N GLY A 133 -17.82 -15.36 -1.89
CA GLY A 133 -17.35 -14.06 -2.39
C GLY A 133 -15.86 -14.06 -2.75
N MET A 134 -15.04 -14.75 -1.95
CA MET A 134 -13.61 -14.96 -2.24
C MET A 134 -13.38 -15.79 -3.52
N ALA A 135 -14.13 -16.88 -3.70
CA ALA A 135 -14.04 -17.70 -4.91
C ALA A 135 -14.43 -16.90 -6.16
N VAL A 136 -15.50 -16.11 -6.08
CA VAL A 136 -15.94 -15.22 -7.17
C VAL A 136 -14.88 -14.18 -7.49
N ALA A 137 -14.31 -13.52 -6.49
CA ALA A 137 -13.25 -12.52 -6.69
C ALA A 137 -11.98 -13.15 -7.30
N CYS A 138 -11.55 -14.32 -6.83
CA CYS A 138 -10.44 -15.07 -7.45
C CYS A 138 -10.72 -15.39 -8.92
N CYS A 139 -11.94 -15.82 -9.27
CA CYS A 139 -12.31 -16.07 -10.66
C CYS A 139 -12.23 -14.80 -11.52
N GLY A 140 -12.75 -13.67 -11.01
CA GLY A 140 -12.67 -12.39 -11.72
C GLY A 140 -11.22 -11.96 -12.02
N VAL A 141 -10.32 -12.17 -11.07
CA VAL A 141 -8.89 -11.85 -11.22
C VAL A 141 -8.21 -12.76 -12.25
N LEU A 142 -8.52 -14.06 -12.23
CA LEU A 142 -8.00 -15.00 -13.21
C LEU A 142 -8.48 -14.67 -14.63
N ILE A 143 -9.75 -14.31 -14.79
CA ILE A 143 -10.31 -13.85 -16.07
C ILE A 143 -9.57 -12.60 -16.54
N PHE A 144 -9.44 -11.60 -15.67
CA PHE A 144 -8.75 -10.34 -15.98
C PHE A 144 -7.28 -10.54 -16.41
N LEU A 145 -6.55 -11.41 -15.72
CA LEU A 145 -5.18 -11.77 -16.08
C LEU A 145 -5.11 -12.54 -17.41
N SER A 146 -6.05 -13.46 -17.64
CA SER A 146 -6.07 -14.30 -18.84
C SER A 146 -6.29 -13.50 -20.13
N GLU A 147 -7.15 -12.49 -20.12
CA GLU A 147 -7.42 -11.63 -21.28
C GLU A 147 -6.15 -10.88 -21.71
N LYS A 148 -5.42 -10.31 -20.75
CA LYS A 148 -4.16 -9.60 -21.02
C LYS A 148 -3.06 -10.51 -21.58
N LEU A 149 -2.97 -11.72 -21.05
CA LEU A 149 -1.99 -12.71 -21.49
C LEU A 149 -2.27 -13.13 -22.94
N LEU A 150 -3.53 -13.45 -23.24
CA LEU A 150 -3.99 -13.83 -24.57
C LEU A 150 -3.89 -12.66 -25.58
N GLY A 151 -4.02 -11.42 -25.10
CA GLY A 151 -3.79 -10.21 -25.89
C GLY A 151 -2.32 -9.86 -26.16
N GLY A 152 -1.35 -10.68 -25.73
CA GLY A 152 0.07 -10.50 -26.00
C GLY A 152 0.80 -9.48 -25.10
N SER A 153 0.18 -9.02 -24.02
CA SER A 153 0.74 -8.00 -23.11
C SER A 153 1.58 -8.62 -21.98
N TRP A 154 2.63 -9.36 -22.34
CA TRP A 154 3.45 -10.15 -21.41
C TRP A 154 4.07 -9.34 -20.27
N GLN A 155 4.63 -8.16 -20.56
CA GLN A 155 5.22 -7.29 -19.53
C GLN A 155 4.17 -6.80 -18.53
N ALA A 156 3.00 -6.38 -19.01
CA ALA A 156 1.90 -5.94 -18.16
C ALA A 156 1.37 -7.09 -17.28
N THR A 157 1.30 -8.30 -17.85
CA THR A 157 0.90 -9.50 -17.11
C THR A 157 1.91 -9.86 -16.03
N GLY A 158 3.21 -9.77 -16.33
CA GLY A 158 4.28 -9.94 -15.33
C GLY A 158 4.18 -8.92 -14.19
N GLY A 159 3.89 -7.65 -14.53
CA GLY A 159 3.59 -6.60 -13.55
C GLY A 159 2.41 -6.95 -12.66
N ASP A 160 1.31 -7.44 -13.24
CA ASP A 160 0.13 -7.84 -12.47
C ASP A 160 0.42 -9.04 -11.54
N LEU A 161 1.19 -10.03 -11.96
CA LEU A 161 1.59 -11.14 -11.08
C LEU A 161 2.43 -10.67 -9.89
N VAL A 162 3.37 -9.75 -10.13
CA VAL A 162 4.16 -9.12 -9.06
C VAL A 162 3.25 -8.36 -8.09
N LEU A 163 2.23 -7.65 -8.60
CA LEU A 163 1.26 -6.95 -7.77
C LEU A 163 0.37 -7.89 -6.96
N LEU A 164 0.05 -9.08 -7.48
CA LEU A 164 -0.72 -10.07 -6.74
C LEU A 164 0.07 -10.58 -5.53
N VAL A 165 1.37 -10.85 -5.71
CA VAL A 165 2.28 -11.18 -4.61
C VAL A 165 2.37 -10.01 -3.63
N ALA A 166 2.52 -8.79 -4.14
CA ALA A 166 2.54 -7.58 -3.31
C ALA A 166 1.26 -7.44 -2.47
N ALA A 167 0.08 -7.74 -3.03
CA ALA A 167 -1.19 -7.72 -2.31
C ALA A 167 -1.16 -8.68 -1.11
N SER A 168 -0.63 -9.89 -1.29
CA SER A 168 -0.50 -10.88 -0.22
C SER A 168 0.42 -10.40 0.91
N LEU A 169 1.54 -9.75 0.57
CA LEU A 169 2.49 -9.19 1.53
C LEU A 169 1.86 -8.04 2.33
N PHE A 170 1.06 -7.19 1.69
CA PHE A 170 0.33 -6.12 2.37
C PHE A 170 -0.69 -6.66 3.37
N SER A 171 -1.42 -7.71 2.97
CA SER A 171 -2.38 -8.39 3.84
C SER A 171 -1.70 -9.03 5.04
N TYR A 172 -0.57 -9.71 4.83
CA TYR A 172 0.25 -10.25 5.91
C TYR A 172 0.73 -9.15 6.84
N TYR A 173 1.35 -8.08 6.31
CA TYR A 173 1.79 -6.93 7.09
C TYR A 173 0.64 -6.35 7.93
N THR A 174 -0.53 -6.17 7.34
CA THR A 174 -1.69 -5.57 8.00
C THR A 174 -2.17 -6.41 9.19
N VAL A 175 -2.24 -7.73 9.03
CA VAL A 175 -2.62 -8.65 10.12
C VAL A 175 -1.53 -8.69 11.19
N ALA A 176 -0.26 -8.84 10.77
CA ALA A 176 0.87 -8.99 11.68
C ALA A 176 1.24 -7.70 12.42
N ALA A 177 0.96 -6.51 11.86
CA ALA A 177 1.22 -5.23 12.51
C ALA A 177 0.22 -4.92 13.63
N LYS A 178 -1.00 -5.49 13.58
CA LYS A 178 -2.08 -5.16 14.52
C LYS A 178 -1.68 -5.32 16.00
N PRO A 179 -1.08 -6.44 16.46
CA PRO A 179 -0.67 -6.58 17.86
C PRO A 179 0.38 -5.56 18.30
N TYR A 180 1.30 -5.19 17.40
CA TYR A 180 2.29 -4.14 17.68
C TYR A 180 1.64 -2.76 17.78
N ILE A 181 0.69 -2.45 16.89
CA ILE A 181 -0.08 -1.20 16.94
C ILE A 181 -0.87 -1.09 18.25
N GLU A 182 -1.48 -2.18 18.71
CA GLU A 182 -2.24 -2.22 19.96
C GLU A 182 -1.34 -2.09 21.19
N ARG A 183 -0.15 -2.72 21.19
CA ARG A 183 0.78 -2.72 22.33
C ARG A 183 1.70 -1.49 22.40
N LEU A 184 2.32 -1.13 21.27
CA LEU A 184 3.35 -0.08 21.17
C LEU A 184 2.78 1.26 20.67
N GLY A 185 1.54 1.25 20.16
CA GLY A 185 0.91 2.39 19.50
C GLY A 185 1.24 2.45 18.00
N GLY A 186 0.29 3.01 17.23
CA GLY A 186 0.40 3.14 15.77
C GLY A 186 1.58 4.00 15.31
N PHE A 187 1.86 5.11 15.99
CA PHE A 187 2.98 6.00 15.64
C PHE A 187 4.34 5.29 15.80
N THR A 188 4.57 4.66 16.95
CA THR A 188 5.83 3.94 17.23
C THR A 188 6.00 2.77 16.25
N THR A 189 4.96 1.95 16.09
CA THR A 189 5.01 0.78 15.19
C THR A 189 5.34 1.19 13.76
N MET A 190 4.63 2.20 13.23
CA MET A 190 4.83 2.68 11.87
C MET A 190 6.21 3.30 11.68
N ALA A 191 6.66 4.12 12.62
CA ALA A 191 7.94 4.82 12.50
C ALA A 191 9.12 3.82 12.48
N TYR A 192 9.17 2.87 13.43
CA TYR A 192 10.23 1.88 13.48
C TYR A 192 10.17 0.91 12.29
N ALA A 193 8.99 0.44 11.88
CA ALA A 193 8.85 -0.40 10.69
C ALA A 193 9.30 0.34 9.42
N THR A 194 8.96 1.62 9.29
CA THR A 194 9.42 2.46 8.18
C THR A 194 10.94 2.60 8.20
N LEU A 195 11.53 2.94 9.35
CA LEU A 195 12.98 3.12 9.50
C LEU A 195 13.74 1.85 9.10
N PHE A 196 13.36 0.69 9.66
CA PHE A 196 14.01 -0.57 9.34
C PHE A 196 13.78 -1.00 7.89
N GLY A 197 12.57 -0.83 7.36
CA GLY A 197 12.25 -1.17 5.98
C GLY A 197 12.92 -0.25 4.94
N SER A 198 13.29 0.97 5.33
CA SER A 198 13.99 1.93 4.46
C SER A 198 15.41 1.49 4.17
N ILE A 199 16.10 0.88 5.14
CA ILE A 199 17.53 0.50 5.04
C ILE A 199 17.82 -0.35 3.79
N PRO A 200 17.20 -1.53 3.59
CA PRO A 200 17.48 -2.36 2.42
C PRO A 200 17.04 -1.67 1.13
N VAL A 201 15.97 -0.87 1.13
CA VAL A 201 15.54 -0.17 -0.09
C VAL A 201 16.58 0.87 -0.51
N LEU A 202 17.07 1.67 0.43
CA LEU A 202 18.12 2.66 0.16
C LEU A 202 19.41 1.98 -0.32
N LEU A 203 19.83 0.88 0.32
CA LEU A 203 21.02 0.13 -0.12
C LEU A 203 20.88 -0.43 -1.53
N LEU A 204 19.68 -0.93 -1.89
CA LEU A 204 19.41 -1.51 -3.20
C LEU A 204 19.26 -0.46 -4.31
N THR A 205 18.85 0.77 -3.97
CA THR A 205 18.53 1.83 -4.96
C THR A 205 19.57 2.94 -5.04
N ALA A 206 20.42 3.10 -4.02
CA ALA A 206 21.49 4.11 -4.01
C ALA A 206 22.50 3.97 -5.18
N PRO A 207 22.92 2.76 -5.60
CA PRO A 207 23.88 2.63 -6.70
C PRO A 207 23.36 3.19 -8.04
N GLN A 208 22.05 3.12 -8.27
CA GLN A 208 21.40 3.57 -9.51
C GLN A 208 20.96 5.04 -9.45
N MET A 209 21.31 5.77 -8.39
CA MET A 209 20.89 7.15 -8.19
C MET A 209 21.55 8.12 -9.20
N ALA A 210 22.72 7.74 -9.73
CA ALA A 210 23.42 8.50 -10.77
C ALA A 210 22.65 8.52 -12.10
N ASP A 211 21.80 7.51 -12.34
CA ASP A 211 21.03 7.35 -13.58
C ASP A 211 19.66 8.06 -13.52
N VAL A 212 19.29 8.61 -12.36
CA VAL A 212 18.02 9.31 -12.18
C VAL A 212 18.12 10.70 -12.82
N PRO A 213 17.19 11.09 -13.71
CA PRO A 213 17.22 12.39 -14.39
C PRO A 213 16.74 13.50 -13.45
N TRP A 214 17.56 13.88 -12.46
CA TRP A 214 17.23 14.91 -11.47
C TRP A 214 16.91 16.28 -12.09
N SER A 215 17.38 16.54 -13.32
CA SER A 215 17.03 17.74 -14.09
C SER A 215 15.54 17.80 -14.49
N ALA A 216 14.81 16.68 -14.45
CA ALA A 216 13.38 16.62 -14.73
C ALA A 216 12.51 17.10 -13.56
N PHE A 217 13.10 17.42 -12.39
CA PHE A 217 12.39 17.79 -11.16
C PHE A 217 11.79 19.20 -11.23
N THR A 218 10.71 19.34 -11.97
CA THR A 218 9.88 20.55 -12.01
C THR A 218 9.08 20.71 -10.70
N VAL A 219 8.61 21.92 -10.40
CA VAL A 219 7.77 22.18 -9.23
C VAL A 219 6.51 21.28 -9.19
N PRO A 220 5.75 21.10 -10.29
CA PRO A 220 4.61 20.18 -10.30
C PRO A 220 5.01 18.73 -9.99
N LEU A 221 6.15 18.27 -10.51
CA LEU A 221 6.67 16.93 -10.27
C LEU A 221 7.05 16.74 -8.80
N ALA A 222 7.71 17.73 -8.21
CA ALA A 222 8.05 17.74 -6.80
C ALA A 222 6.82 17.69 -5.90
N LEU A 223 5.78 18.48 -6.19
CA LEU A 223 4.53 18.49 -5.42
C LEU A 223 3.80 17.15 -5.51
N ALA A 224 3.72 16.56 -6.71
CA ALA A 224 3.11 15.24 -6.90
C ALA A 224 3.88 14.14 -6.18
N PHE A 225 5.22 14.19 -6.24
CA PHE A 225 6.10 13.27 -5.55
C PHE A 225 5.92 13.37 -4.03
N VAL A 226 5.99 14.58 -3.46
CA VAL A 226 5.79 14.82 -2.03
C VAL A 226 4.39 14.39 -1.59
N TRP A 227 3.36 14.68 -2.38
CA TRP A 227 2.00 14.23 -2.09
C TRP A 227 1.90 12.70 -2.08
N ALA A 228 2.48 12.02 -3.07
CA ALA A 228 2.47 10.56 -3.16
C ALA A 228 3.20 9.90 -1.98
N VAL A 229 4.32 10.48 -1.56
CA VAL A 229 5.18 9.92 -0.51
C VAL A 229 4.68 10.27 0.90
N VAL A 230 4.29 11.52 1.13
CA VAL A 230 3.91 11.99 2.47
C VAL A 230 2.43 11.76 2.73
N VAL A 231 1.56 12.24 1.84
CA VAL A 231 0.10 12.19 2.05
C VAL A 231 -0.42 10.77 1.81
N SER A 232 -0.18 10.22 0.62
CA SER A 232 -0.71 8.91 0.26
C SER A 232 0.00 7.76 0.99
N ALA A 233 1.34 7.73 0.96
CA ALA A 233 2.09 6.64 1.56
C ALA A 233 2.25 6.79 3.08
N PHE A 234 3.00 7.77 3.57
CA PHE A 234 3.34 7.84 5.00
C PHE A 234 2.11 8.06 5.90
N LEU A 235 1.36 9.14 5.69
CA LEU A 235 0.15 9.44 6.46
C LEU A 235 -0.96 8.43 6.18
N GLY A 236 -1.08 7.97 4.94
CA GLY A 236 -2.09 6.98 4.58
C GLY A 236 -1.89 5.64 5.26
N TRP A 237 -0.65 5.11 5.32
CA TRP A 237 -0.36 3.86 6.04
C TRP A 237 -0.63 4.00 7.54
N LEU A 238 -0.25 5.13 8.12
CA LEU A 238 -0.50 5.41 9.54
C LEU A 238 -2.00 5.49 9.86
N ALA A 239 -2.77 6.19 9.02
CA ALA A 239 -4.22 6.30 9.14
C ALA A 239 -4.90 4.95 8.92
N TRP A 240 -4.44 4.13 7.95
CA TRP A 240 -4.96 2.78 7.73
C TRP A 240 -4.68 1.85 8.90
N GLY A 241 -3.48 1.89 9.47
CA GLY A 241 -3.13 1.16 10.68
C GLY A 241 -4.06 1.50 11.84
N TRP A 242 -4.38 2.79 12.04
CA TRP A 242 -5.36 3.23 13.03
C TRP A 242 -6.77 2.74 12.72
N VAL A 243 -7.22 2.84 11.47
CA VAL A 243 -8.52 2.32 11.01
C VAL A 243 -8.65 0.82 11.31
N ASN A 244 -7.60 0.04 11.05
CA ASN A 244 -7.55 -1.40 11.33
C ASN A 244 -7.58 -1.70 12.82
N ALA A 245 -6.89 -0.91 13.65
CA ALA A 245 -6.91 -1.06 15.11
C ALA A 245 -8.30 -0.74 15.69
N VAL A 246 -9.02 0.25 15.14
CA VAL A 246 -10.35 0.63 15.63
C VAL A 246 -11.44 -0.33 15.14
N ARG A 247 -11.47 -0.63 13.84
CA ARG A 247 -12.59 -1.38 13.22
C ARG A 247 -12.32 -2.87 13.06
N GLY A 248 -11.07 -3.30 13.20
CA GLY A 248 -10.64 -4.66 12.90
C GLY A 248 -10.33 -4.87 11.43
N VAL A 249 -9.24 -5.61 11.16
CA VAL A 249 -8.67 -5.84 9.83
C VAL A 249 -9.66 -6.48 8.85
N ALA A 250 -10.50 -7.43 9.29
CA ALA A 250 -11.46 -8.08 8.39
C ALA A 250 -12.61 -7.19 7.96
N ARG A 251 -13.03 -6.24 8.82
CA ARG A 251 -14.11 -5.30 8.51
C ARG A 251 -13.65 -4.18 7.59
N THR A 252 -12.37 -3.84 7.62
CA THR A 252 -11.78 -2.76 6.84
C THR A 252 -11.25 -3.23 5.50
N ALA A 253 -10.71 -4.45 5.40
CA ALA A 253 -10.15 -4.96 4.17
C ALA A 253 -11.10 -4.85 2.96
N PRO A 254 -12.40 -5.23 3.04
CA PRO A 254 -13.31 -5.09 1.90
C PRO A 254 -13.49 -3.66 1.39
N LEU A 255 -13.19 -2.64 2.18
CA LEU A 255 -13.22 -1.25 1.71
C LEU A 255 -12.22 -1.01 0.57
N MET A 256 -11.13 -1.78 0.51
CA MET A 256 -10.14 -1.68 -0.57
C MET A 256 -10.73 -2.00 -1.96
N TYR A 257 -11.86 -2.72 -2.05
CA TYR A 257 -12.59 -2.93 -3.31
C TYR A 257 -13.16 -1.64 -3.92
N LEU A 258 -13.18 -0.54 -3.17
CA LEU A 258 -13.61 0.77 -3.66
C LEU A 258 -12.46 1.56 -4.33
N MET A 259 -11.21 1.08 -4.27
CA MET A 259 -10.07 1.74 -4.91
C MET A 259 -10.11 1.67 -6.44
N PRO A 260 -10.44 0.52 -7.07
CA PRO A 260 -10.44 0.42 -8.53
C PRO A 260 -11.39 1.39 -9.25
N PRO A 261 -12.63 1.63 -8.78
CA PRO A 261 -13.48 2.66 -9.38
C PRO A 261 -12.83 4.05 -9.40
N VAL A 262 -12.18 4.45 -8.31
CA VAL A 262 -11.49 5.75 -8.22
C VAL A 262 -10.27 5.79 -9.14
N ALA A 263 -9.43 4.75 -9.07
CA ALA A 263 -8.23 4.65 -9.91
C ALA A 263 -8.60 4.59 -11.39
N GLY A 264 -9.66 3.88 -11.75
CA GLY A 264 -10.19 3.78 -13.10
C GLY A 264 -10.67 5.13 -13.63
N LEU A 265 -11.48 5.86 -12.85
CA LEU A 265 -11.94 7.19 -13.23
C LEU A 265 -10.76 8.14 -13.49
N LEU A 266 -9.76 8.14 -12.60
CA LEU A 266 -8.61 9.05 -12.71
C LEU A 266 -7.62 8.61 -13.79
N ALA A 267 -7.44 7.32 -14.02
CA ALA A 267 -6.62 6.81 -15.12
C ALA A 267 -7.26 7.12 -16.49
N TRP A 268 -8.59 7.07 -16.60
CA TRP A 268 -9.28 7.52 -17.80
C TRP A 268 -9.15 9.03 -18.01
N ALA A 269 -9.41 9.83 -16.97
CA ALA A 269 -9.38 11.28 -17.07
C ALA A 269 -7.98 11.87 -17.32
N PHE A 270 -6.94 11.33 -16.69
CA PHE A 270 -5.60 11.94 -16.67
C PHE A 270 -4.50 11.12 -17.33
N MET A 271 -4.69 9.80 -17.50
CA MET A 271 -3.66 8.91 -18.08
C MET A 271 -4.03 8.44 -19.49
N GLY A 272 -5.20 8.81 -20.00
CA GLY A 272 -5.70 8.41 -21.33
C GLY A 272 -6.04 6.92 -21.42
N GLU A 273 -6.25 6.22 -20.30
CA GLU A 273 -6.66 4.82 -20.31
C GLU A 273 -8.10 4.69 -20.83
N SER A 274 -8.34 3.84 -21.82
CA SER A 274 -9.68 3.53 -22.33
C SER A 274 -10.13 2.15 -21.88
N TYR A 275 -11.43 2.04 -21.58
CA TYR A 275 -12.06 0.82 -21.10
C TYR A 275 -13.05 0.30 -22.13
N THR A 276 -12.98 -0.98 -22.43
CA THR A 276 -14.01 -1.74 -23.13
C THR A 276 -15.08 -2.21 -22.14
N TRP A 277 -16.27 -2.60 -22.61
CA TRP A 277 -17.36 -3.12 -21.77
C TRP A 277 -17.00 -4.33 -20.90
N LEU A 278 -15.92 -5.04 -21.22
CA LEU A 278 -15.37 -6.14 -20.42
C LEU A 278 -14.48 -5.67 -19.25
N LYS A 279 -13.97 -4.42 -19.30
CA LYS A 279 -13.13 -3.81 -18.26
C LYS A 279 -13.93 -2.98 -17.23
N VAL A 280 -15.18 -2.64 -17.54
CA VAL A 280 -16.11 -1.87 -16.68
C VAL A 280 -17.03 -2.84 -15.96
#